data_AF-A0A661FGG6-F1
#
_entry.id   AF-A0A661FGG6-F1
#
_cell.length_a   1.000
_cell.length_b   1.000
_cell.length_c   1.000
_cell.angle_alpha   90.00
_cell.angle_beta   90.00
_cell.angle_gamma   90.00
#
_symmetry.space_group_name_H-M   'P 1'
#
loop_
_entity.id
_entity.type
_entity.pdbx_description
1 polymer ?
#
loop_
_entity_poly.entity_id
_entity_poly.type
_entity_poly.pdbx_seq_one_letter_code
_entity_poly.pdbx_strand_id
1 'polypeptide(L)' 'RFLYHYMRELEQYFHYRNLDVSTLKVLALRWKPSLLDSFQKKETHQALEDVLESIAELKHYREHFIKI' A
#
# COMPACT_ATOMS: atom_id res chain seq x y z
N ARG A 1 2.02 -17.41 0.35
CA ARG A 1 0.84 -16.52 0.07
C ARG A 1 -0.34 -17.06 0.85
N PHE A 2 -0.96 -16.32 1.78
CA PHE A 2 -1.99 -16.87 2.67
C PHE A 2 -3.28 -17.27 1.93
N LEU A 3 -3.87 -16.36 1.15
CA LEU A 3 -5.13 -16.61 0.45
C LEU A 3 -5.04 -17.80 -0.54
N TYR A 4 -3.93 -17.94 -1.25
CA TYR A 4 -3.71 -19.05 -2.19
C TYR A 4 -3.76 -20.43 -1.50
N HIS A 5 -3.23 -20.55 -0.27
CA HIS A 5 -3.19 -21.83 0.45
C HIS A 5 -4.46 -22.12 1.25
N TYR A 6 -5.13 -21.08 1.76
CA TYR A 6 -6.19 -21.26 2.76
C TYR A 6 -7.56 -20.72 2.34
N MET A 7 -7.63 -19.87 1.31
CA MET A 7 -8.85 -19.17 0.87
C MET A 7 -8.89 -19.01 -0.66
N ARG A 8 -8.84 -20.15 -1.37
CA ARG A 8 -8.65 -20.17 -2.83
C ARG A 8 -9.79 -19.51 -3.61
N GLU A 9 -11.03 -19.69 -3.19
CA GLU A 9 -12.20 -19.07 -3.84
C GLU A 9 -12.11 -17.53 -3.79
N LEU A 10 -11.68 -16.99 -2.65
CA LEU A 10 -11.44 -15.55 -2.50
C LEU A 10 -10.25 -15.08 -3.34
N GLU A 11 -9.16 -15.85 -3.41
CA GLU A 11 -8.01 -15.50 -4.25
C GLU A 11 -8.37 -15.41 -5.73
N GLN A 12 -9.22 -16.33 -6.21
CA GLN A 12 -9.71 -16.38 -7.59
C GLN A 12 -10.65 -15.22 -7.96
N TYR A 13 -11.23 -14.54 -6.96
CA TYR A 13 -12.04 -13.35 -7.19
C TYR A 13 -11.21 -12.14 -7.64
N PHE A 14 -9.93 -12.09 -7.24
CA PHE A 14 -9.04 -10.99 -7.60
C PHE A 14 -8.37 -11.20 -8.96
N HIS A 15 -8.03 -10.11 -9.64
CA HIS A 15 -7.18 -10.15 -10.82
C HIS A 15 -5.75 -10.59 -10.43
N TYR A 16 -4.99 -11.22 -11.35
CA TYR A 16 -3.65 -11.74 -11.07
C TYR A 16 -2.60 -10.68 -10.68
N ARG A 17 -2.90 -9.39 -10.91
CA ARG A 17 -1.99 -8.27 -10.63
C ARG A 17 -2.22 -7.77 -9.21
N ASN A 18 -1.13 -7.58 -8.48
CA ASN A 18 -1.15 -6.92 -7.18
C ASN A 18 -0.83 -5.43 -7.34
N LEU A 19 -1.55 -4.58 -6.63
CA LEU A 19 -1.21 -3.18 -6.43
C LEU A 19 -0.65 -3.04 -5.01
N ASP A 20 0.67 -3.05 -4.87
CA ASP A 20 1.34 -2.95 -3.57
C ASP A 20 1.80 -1.51 -3.31
N VAL A 21 1.20 -0.84 -2.32
CA VAL A 21 1.54 0.52 -1.89
C VAL A 21 2.99 0.61 -1.41
N SER A 22 3.52 -0.47 -0.83
CA SER A 22 4.92 -0.54 -0.36
C SER A 22 5.91 -0.41 -1.51
N THR A 23 5.54 -0.83 -2.73
CA THR A 23 6.37 -0.62 -3.92
C THR A 23 6.58 0.87 -4.16
N LEU A 24 5.54 1.70 -4.04
CA LEU A 24 5.66 3.15 -4.17
C LEU A 24 6.48 3.76 -3.03
N LYS A 25 6.33 3.26 -1.79
CA LYS A 25 7.16 3.69 -0.66
C LYS A 25 8.66 3.46 -0.92
N VAL A 26 9.03 2.29 -1.42
CA VAL A 26 10.41 1.91 -1.76
C VAL A 26 10.98 2.79 -2.88
N LEU A 27 10.15 3.18 -3.87
CA LEU A 27 10.53 4.10 -4.93
C LEU A 27 10.64 5.54 -4.42
N ALA A 28 9.67 6.01 -3.62
CA ALA A 28 9.67 7.34 -3.02
C ALA A 28 10.90 7.53 -2.12
N LEU A 29 11.25 6.54 -1.30
CA LEU A 29 12.47 6.53 -0.49
C LEU A 29 13.74 6.75 -1.32
N ARG A 30 13.80 6.20 -2.54
CA ARG A 30 15.00 6.29 -3.40
C ARG A 30 15.02 7.56 -4.26
N TRP A 31 13.86 8.00 -4.72
CA TRP A 31 13.77 9.06 -5.74
C TRP A 31 13.36 10.41 -5.16
N LYS A 32 12.67 10.43 -4.02
CA LYS A 32 12.25 11.65 -3.32
C LYS A 32 12.19 11.40 -1.79
N PRO A 33 13.33 11.22 -1.11
CA PRO A 33 13.37 10.85 0.31
C PRO A 33 12.64 11.81 1.23
N SER A 34 12.61 13.11 0.88
CA SER A 34 11.91 14.16 1.64
C SER A 34 10.40 13.98 1.73
N LEU A 35 9.81 13.06 0.93
CA LEU A 35 8.39 12.73 1.00
C LEU A 35 8.06 11.72 2.13
N LEU A 36 9.07 11.12 2.76
CA LEU A 36 8.81 10.15 3.83
C LEU A 36 8.38 10.81 5.13
N ASP A 37 8.79 12.05 5.36
CA ASP A 37 8.45 12.80 6.56
C ASP A 37 6.98 13.28 6.54
N SER A 38 6.32 13.25 5.38
CA SER A 38 4.95 13.76 5.22
C SER A 38 3.86 12.72 5.45
N PHE A 39 4.20 11.45 5.70
CA PHE A 39 3.21 10.41 5.98
C PHE A 39 3.70 9.42 7.05
N GLN A 40 3.02 9.37 8.19
CA GLN A 40 3.27 8.41 9.26
C GLN A 40 2.04 7.56 9.53
N LYS A 41 2.25 6.24 9.63
CA LYS A 41 1.24 5.27 10.06
C LYS A 41 1.17 5.22 11.58
N LYS A 42 -0.02 4.96 12.13
CA LYS A 42 -0.24 4.74 13.56
C LYS A 42 0.09 3.32 14.00
N GLU A 43 0.14 2.36 13.07
CA GLU A 43 0.56 0.96 13.31
C GLU A 43 -0.22 0.28 14.45
N THR A 44 -1.55 0.33 14.38
CA THR A 44 -2.44 -0.21 15.43
C THR A 44 -2.65 -1.73 15.35
N HIS A 45 -2.16 -2.37 14.29
CA HIS A 45 -2.26 -3.82 14.03
C HIS A 45 -3.69 -4.37 13.95
N GLN A 46 -4.65 -3.51 13.64
CA GLN A 46 -6.00 -3.91 13.31
C GLN A 46 -6.17 -3.93 11.79
N ALA A 47 -6.60 -5.07 11.24
CA ALA A 47 -6.66 -5.26 9.78
C ALA A 47 -7.48 -4.18 9.05
N LEU A 48 -8.59 -3.70 9.63
CA LEU A 48 -9.38 -2.64 9.04
C LEU A 48 -8.63 -1.30 9.02
N GLU A 49 -7.99 -0.94 10.12
CA GLU A 49 -7.22 0.30 10.24
C GLU A 49 -6.01 0.27 9.32
N ASP A 50 -5.27 -0.84 9.26
CA ASP A 50 -4.11 -1.01 8.39
C ASP A 50 -4.47 -0.84 6.89
N VAL A 51 -5.65 -1.33 6.46
CA VAL A 51 -6.15 -1.13 5.09
C VAL A 51 -6.50 0.33 4.84
N LEU A 52 -7.16 1.01 5.79
CA LEU A 52 -7.49 2.43 5.67
C LEU A 52 -6.22 3.30 5.61
N GLU A 53 -5.20 2.98 6.41
CA GLU A 53 -3.90 3.65 6.36
C GLU A 53 -3.19 3.43 5.03
N SER A 54 -3.25 2.22 4.48
CA SER A 54 -2.65 1.91 3.17
C SER A 54 -3.34 2.67 2.03
N ILE A 55 -4.67 2.87 2.10
CA ILE A 55 -5.41 3.71 1.15
C ILE A 55 -5.00 5.18 1.29
N ALA A 56 -4.86 5.69 2.52
CA ALA A 56 -4.41 7.06 2.77
C ALA A 56 -2.99 7.30 2.25
N GLU A 57 -2.08 6.35 2.47
CA GLU A 57 -0.70 6.38 1.97
C GLU A 57 -0.67 6.47 0.43
N LEU A 58 -1.48 5.64 -0.25
CA LEU A 58 -1.57 5.68 -1.71
C LEU A 58 -2.12 7.01 -2.24
N LYS A 59 -3.12 7.60 -1.56
CA LYS A 59 -3.62 8.94 -1.90
C LYS A 59 -2.52 9.99 -1.77
N HIS A 60 -1.74 9.94 -0.69
CA HIS A 60 -0.62 10.85 -0.48
C HIS A 60 0.43 10.74 -1.61
N TYR A 61 0.81 9.53 -2.01
CA TYR A 61 1.74 9.33 -3.13
C TYR A 61 1.16 9.78 -4.46
N ARG A 62 -0.14 9.58 -4.69
CA ARG A 62 -0.79 10.08 -5.91
C ARG A 62 -0.70 11.60 -6.01
N GLU A 63 -0.85 12.33 -4.91
CA GLU A 63 -0.82 13.81 -4.91
C GLU A 63 0.61 14.37 -4.96
N HIS A 64 1.57 13.72 -4.32
CA HIS A 64 2.89 14.33 -4.05
C HIS A 64 4.08 13.63 -4.72
N PHE A 65 3.89 12.43 -5.27
CA PHE A 65 4.94 11.63 -5.89
C PHE A 65 4.68 11.36 -7.38
N ILE A 66 3.49 10.87 -7.71
CA ILE A 66 3.13 10.50 -9.08
C ILE A 66 2.71 11.75 -9.84
N LYS A 67 3.43 12.09 -10.91
CA LYS A 67 3.01 13.14 -11.85
C LYS A 67 2.19 12.48 -12.95
N ILE A 68 0.93 12.88 -13.06
CA ILE A 68 -0.01 12.49 -14.13
C ILE A 68 -0.35 13.73 -14.92
#